data_AF-A0A1A3P8M7-F1
#
_entry.id   AF-A0A1A3P8M7-F1
#
_cell.length_a   1.000
_cell.length_b   1.000
_cell.length_c   1.000
_cell.angle_alpha   90.00
_cell.angle_beta   90.00
_cell.angle_gamma   90.00
#
_symmetry.space_group_name_H-M   'P 1'
#
loop_
_entity.id
_entity.type
_entity.pdbx_description
1 polymer ?
#
loop_
_entity_poly.entity_id
_entity_poly.type
_entity_poly.pdbx_seq_one_letter_code
_entity_poly.pdbx_strand_id
1 'polypeptide(L)'
;MRVRPLTMLFTVAAAALVVVAGCEATVHAKAFNSTDQAHSQQPTEPHQQLVELLLRAITPSGAPIALPNLGRSGLSGVQERVQLATDQAAASGASLSVAILDRATHQLVSNGNNQIIATASVAKLFIADNLLLQESQGRATLSREDHDALDVMLQSSDDGAAEQFWAQGGGDAIITNVANRYGLTSTAPPSDGRWWNTISSASDLIRYYEMLLDGSGGLPVERARLIVSDLAKSTPTGVDGYPQRFGIPDGLYADTVAVKQGWMCCIGADWMHLSTGVIGSDRRYIMVIESLQPSDDATARETITQAVRTIFPNGRI
;
A
#
# COMPACT_ATOMS: atom_id res chain seq x y z
N MET A 1 -46.34 43.82 15.02
CA MET A 1 -47.08 43.57 13.76
C MET A 1 -46.59 42.21 13.24
N ARG A 2 -47.31 41.09 13.47
CA ARG A 2 -48.39 40.53 12.62
C ARG A 2 -47.93 40.41 11.15
N VAL A 3 -47.88 39.27 10.44
CA VAL A 3 -48.48 37.92 10.58
C VAL A 3 -47.62 36.89 9.79
N ARG A 4 -47.54 35.64 10.28
CA ARG A 4 -47.14 34.36 9.61
C ARG A 4 -48.24 33.89 8.60
N PRO A 5 -48.26 32.64 8.08
CA PRO A 5 -47.29 31.83 7.32
C PRO A 5 -47.94 31.20 6.05
N LEU A 6 -47.24 30.33 5.30
CA LEU A 6 -47.92 29.27 4.54
C LEU A 6 -47.22 27.91 4.70
N THR A 7 -47.97 27.02 5.35
CA THR A 7 -47.82 25.57 5.49
C THR A 7 -48.01 24.83 4.16
N MET A 8 -47.32 23.70 3.96
CA MET A 8 -47.98 22.45 3.57
C MET A 8 -47.20 21.24 4.09
N LEU A 9 -47.88 20.46 4.94
CA LEU A 9 -47.56 19.08 5.28
C LEU A 9 -48.08 18.17 4.16
N PHE A 10 -47.36 17.10 3.85
CA PHE A 10 -47.99 15.84 3.41
C PHE A 10 -47.32 14.67 4.14
N THR A 11 -48.00 14.21 5.18
CA THR A 11 -47.89 12.88 5.77
C THR A 11 -48.72 11.91 4.94
N VAL A 12 -48.14 10.78 4.52
CA VAL A 12 -48.89 9.62 4.03
C VAL A 12 -48.44 8.41 4.84
N ALA A 13 -49.38 7.88 5.63
CA ALA A 13 -49.27 6.63 6.36
C ALA A 13 -50.45 5.74 5.95
N ALA A 14 -50.15 4.52 5.51
CA ALA A 14 -51.01 3.32 5.42
C ALA A 14 -50.24 2.27 4.60
N ALA A 15 -50.28 0.96 4.82
CA ALA A 15 -50.78 0.10 5.88
C ALA A 15 -50.06 -1.25 5.69
N ALA A 16 -49.89 -2.01 6.77
CA ALA A 16 -49.25 -3.32 6.79
C ALA A 16 -50.03 -4.39 6.00
N LEU A 17 -49.30 -5.28 5.32
CA LEU A 17 -49.77 -6.61 4.93
C LEU A 17 -48.67 -7.62 5.26
N VAL A 18 -48.88 -8.30 6.38
CA VAL A 18 -48.13 -9.47 6.84
C VAL A 18 -48.65 -10.67 6.04
N VAL A 19 -47.78 -11.35 5.31
CA VAL A 19 -48.06 -12.69 4.77
C VAL A 19 -47.04 -13.64 5.40
N VAL A 20 -47.53 -14.41 6.37
CA VAL A 20 -46.84 -15.56 6.96
C VAL A 20 -47.00 -16.72 6.00
N ALA A 21 -45.90 -17.21 5.43
CA ALA A 21 -45.84 -18.51 4.77
C ALA A 21 -44.81 -19.36 5.50
N GLY A 22 -45.28 -20.09 6.52
CA GLY A 22 -44.55 -21.19 7.12
C GLY A 22 -44.88 -22.47 6.35
N CYS A 23 -43.85 -23.18 5.89
CA CYS A 23 -43.92 -24.60 5.62
C CYS A 23 -42.67 -25.24 6.22
N GLU A 24 -42.91 -26.12 7.19
CA GLU A 24 -41.93 -26.94 7.88
C GLU A 24 -41.25 -27.91 6.90
N ALA A 25 -39.94 -28.14 7.10
CA ALA A 25 -39.26 -29.31 6.56
C ALA A 25 -38.71 -30.11 7.74
N THR A 26 -39.32 -31.27 7.94
CA THR A 26 -39.08 -32.25 8.99
C THR A 26 -37.74 -32.98 8.80
N VAL A 27 -37.01 -33.13 9.90
CA VAL A 27 -35.80 -33.97 10.01
C VAL A 27 -36.22 -35.43 10.06
N HIS A 28 -35.78 -36.23 9.09
CA HIS A 28 -35.84 -37.70 9.17
C HIS A 28 -34.43 -38.28 9.35
N ALA A 29 -34.08 -38.52 10.62
CA ALA A 29 -33.03 -39.47 10.96
C ALA A 29 -33.60 -40.89 10.81
N LYS A 30 -32.97 -41.71 9.96
CA LYS A 30 -33.29 -43.14 9.84
C LYS A 30 -32.12 -43.94 10.38
N ALA A 31 -32.24 -44.36 11.63
CA ALA A 31 -31.43 -45.41 12.22
C ALA A 31 -31.83 -46.76 11.60
N PHE A 32 -30.85 -47.60 11.24
CA PHE A 32 -31.07 -49.03 11.07
C PHE A 32 -29.96 -49.79 11.79
N ASN A 33 -30.42 -50.63 12.72
CA ASN A 33 -29.64 -51.54 13.53
C ASN A 33 -29.12 -52.73 12.72
N SER A 34 -28.00 -53.24 13.20
CA SER A 34 -27.33 -54.48 12.85
C SER A 34 -28.15 -55.74 13.15
N THR A 35 -27.95 -56.78 12.32
CA THR A 35 -27.94 -58.18 12.77
C THR A 35 -27.00 -59.00 11.86
N ASP A 36 -26.08 -59.71 12.51
CA ASP A 36 -25.12 -60.68 11.97
C ASP A 36 -25.78 -61.87 11.25
N GLN A 37 -25.07 -62.47 10.29
CA GLN A 37 -24.82 -63.92 10.29
C GLN A 37 -23.54 -64.28 9.51
N ALA A 38 -22.80 -65.23 10.10
CA ALA A 38 -21.45 -65.65 9.78
C ALA A 38 -21.37 -66.67 8.63
N HIS A 39 -20.26 -66.63 7.87
CA HIS A 39 -19.66 -67.83 7.29
C HIS A 39 -18.13 -67.77 7.40
N SER A 40 -17.58 -68.85 7.94
CA SER A 40 -16.18 -69.09 8.27
C SER A 40 -15.39 -69.55 7.04
N GLN A 41 -14.20 -68.97 6.80
CA GLN A 41 -13.05 -69.66 6.19
C GLN A 41 -11.74 -68.99 6.67
N GLN A 42 -10.75 -69.83 6.93
CA GLN A 42 -9.53 -69.61 7.74
C GLN A 42 -8.35 -69.06 6.88
N PRO A 43 -7.15 -68.79 7.44
CA PRO A 43 -6.52 -67.47 7.45
C PRO A 43 -5.31 -67.32 6.51
N THR A 44 -5.14 -66.14 5.91
CA THR A 44 -3.88 -65.75 5.25
C THR A 44 -3.51 -64.31 5.63
N GLU A 45 -2.50 -64.21 6.50
CA GLU A 45 -1.52 -63.12 6.62
C GLU A 45 -2.02 -61.66 6.43
N PRO A 46 -2.57 -60.99 7.47
CA PRO A 46 -2.99 -59.59 7.41
C PRO A 46 -1.82 -58.60 7.29
N HIS A 47 -0.57 -59.07 7.44
CA HIS A 47 0.58 -58.20 7.61
C HIS A 47 1.19 -57.69 6.29
N GLN A 48 0.98 -58.35 5.14
CA GLN A 48 1.53 -57.86 3.87
C GLN A 48 0.65 -56.77 3.22
N GLN A 49 -0.68 -56.90 3.29
CA GLN A 49 -1.60 -55.88 2.76
C GLN A 49 -1.56 -54.57 3.57
N LEU A 50 -1.39 -54.65 4.89
CA LEU A 50 -1.26 -53.45 5.72
C LEU A 50 0.06 -52.71 5.45
N VAL A 51 1.15 -53.45 5.20
CA VAL A 51 2.45 -52.88 4.83
C VAL A 51 2.39 -52.23 3.44
N GLU A 52 1.73 -52.84 2.45
CA GLU A 52 1.50 -52.20 1.15
C GLU A 52 0.60 -50.95 1.24
N LEU A 53 -0.44 -50.97 2.07
CA LEU A 53 -1.29 -49.79 2.29
C LEU A 53 -0.54 -48.66 3.02
N LEU A 54 0.32 -48.99 3.99
CA LEU A 54 1.17 -48.02 4.68
C LEU A 54 2.26 -47.47 3.75
N LEU A 55 2.85 -48.27 2.86
CA LEU A 55 3.81 -47.81 1.84
C LEU A 55 3.16 -46.92 0.76
N ARG A 56 1.90 -47.20 0.38
CA ARG A 56 1.11 -46.31 -0.50
C ARG A 56 0.63 -45.04 0.18
N ALA A 57 0.50 -45.04 1.51
CA ALA A 57 0.19 -43.83 2.30
C ALA A 57 1.41 -42.93 2.54
N ILE A 58 2.64 -43.44 2.34
CA ILE A 58 3.90 -42.71 2.56
C ILE A 58 4.57 -42.28 1.23
N THR A 59 4.04 -42.71 0.08
CA THR A 59 4.52 -42.28 -1.24
C THR A 59 3.57 -41.24 -1.85
N PRO A 60 3.98 -39.98 -2.03
CA PRO A 60 3.18 -39.03 -2.80
C PRO A 60 3.23 -39.46 -4.28
N SER A 61 2.19 -40.17 -4.73
CA SER A 61 1.89 -40.33 -6.15
C SER A 61 1.30 -39.03 -6.66
N GLY A 62 2.19 -38.21 -7.21
CA GLY A 62 1.88 -36.95 -7.85
C GLY A 62 3.20 -36.24 -8.02
N ALA A 63 3.79 -36.35 -9.21
CA ALA A 63 4.73 -35.32 -9.63
C ALA A 63 4.02 -33.99 -9.37
N PRO A 64 4.61 -33.03 -8.64
CA PRO A 64 4.00 -31.73 -8.50
C PRO A 64 3.71 -31.26 -9.92
N ILE A 65 2.44 -30.99 -10.22
CA ILE A 65 2.13 -30.11 -11.34
C ILE A 65 2.95 -28.88 -10.98
N ALA A 66 4.05 -28.68 -11.68
CA ALA A 66 4.76 -27.42 -11.64
C ALA A 66 3.69 -26.42 -12.07
N LEU A 67 3.11 -25.71 -11.08
CA LEU A 67 2.52 -24.43 -11.34
C LEU A 67 3.54 -23.74 -12.26
N PRO A 68 3.14 -23.24 -13.44
CA PRO A 68 4.06 -22.49 -14.27
C PRO A 68 4.80 -21.52 -13.35
N ASN A 69 6.12 -21.42 -13.50
CA ASN A 69 7.03 -20.54 -12.75
C ASN A 69 6.62 -19.06 -12.91
N LEU A 70 5.41 -18.69 -12.47
CA LEU A 70 4.84 -17.36 -12.53
C LEU A 70 5.44 -16.45 -11.46
N GLY A 71 6.41 -16.94 -10.67
CA GLY A 71 7.08 -16.19 -9.61
C GLY A 71 8.59 -15.98 -9.80
N ARG A 72 9.21 -16.54 -10.86
CA ARG A 72 10.69 -16.48 -11.04
C ARG A 72 11.19 -15.41 -12.00
N SER A 73 10.31 -14.68 -12.71
CA SER A 73 10.77 -13.55 -13.52
C SER A 73 11.24 -12.36 -12.69
N GLY A 74 10.89 -12.31 -11.39
CA GLY A 74 11.46 -11.40 -10.37
C GLY A 74 11.68 -9.98 -10.89
N LEU A 75 12.80 -9.37 -10.50
CA LEU A 75 13.28 -8.09 -11.05
C LEU A 75 14.30 -8.31 -12.19
N SER A 76 14.16 -9.39 -12.97
CA SER A 76 15.12 -9.69 -14.06
C SER A 76 15.12 -8.58 -15.12
N GLY A 77 16.33 -8.12 -15.49
CA GLY A 77 16.50 -7.02 -16.44
C GLY A 77 16.16 -5.62 -15.88
N VAL A 78 15.58 -5.52 -14.68
CA VAL A 78 15.20 -4.22 -14.08
C VAL A 78 16.44 -3.42 -13.72
N GLN A 79 17.51 -4.07 -13.25
CA GLN A 79 18.77 -3.39 -12.91
C GLN A 79 19.36 -2.64 -14.10
N GLU A 80 19.43 -3.28 -15.27
CA GLU A 80 19.94 -2.66 -16.50
C GLU A 80 19.07 -1.48 -16.93
N ARG A 81 17.74 -1.60 -16.78
CA ARG A 81 16.82 -0.50 -17.13
C ARG A 81 16.85 0.64 -16.11
N VAL A 82 17.11 0.37 -14.84
CA VAL A 82 17.36 1.39 -13.80
C VAL A 82 18.63 2.18 -14.12
N GLN A 83 19.69 1.50 -14.56
CA GLN A 83 20.90 2.19 -15.02
C GLN A 83 20.61 3.05 -16.25
N LEU A 84 19.92 2.50 -17.25
CA LEU A 84 19.53 3.26 -18.46
C LEU A 84 18.69 4.49 -18.14
N ALA A 85 17.70 4.37 -17.24
CA ALA A 85 16.88 5.50 -16.81
C ALA A 85 17.70 6.57 -16.08
N THR A 86 18.66 6.14 -15.26
CA THR A 86 19.61 7.04 -14.57
C THR A 86 20.46 7.82 -15.57
N ASP A 87 21.03 7.14 -16.57
CA ASP A 87 21.87 7.77 -17.60
C ASP A 87 21.06 8.77 -18.45
N GLN A 88 19.82 8.42 -18.81
CA GLN A 88 18.92 9.29 -19.58
C GLN A 88 18.50 10.55 -18.80
N ALA A 89 18.20 10.40 -17.51
CA ALA A 89 17.87 11.53 -16.66
C ALA A 89 19.08 12.45 -16.43
N ALA A 90 20.27 11.88 -16.21
CA ALA A 90 21.51 12.64 -16.10
C ALA A 90 21.83 13.42 -17.39
N ALA A 91 21.62 12.81 -18.57
CA ALA A 91 21.74 13.50 -19.85
C ALA A 91 20.73 14.66 -20.02
N SER A 92 19.62 14.62 -19.29
CA SER A 92 18.60 15.68 -19.22
C SER A 92 18.84 16.68 -18.08
N GLY A 93 19.97 16.55 -17.36
CA GLY A 93 20.35 17.41 -16.24
C GLY A 93 19.73 17.04 -14.90
N ALA A 94 19.04 15.90 -14.78
CA ALA A 94 18.42 15.46 -13.54
C ALA A 94 19.30 14.45 -12.77
N SER A 95 19.29 14.56 -11.44
CA SER A 95 19.79 13.52 -10.53
C SER A 95 18.64 12.59 -10.14
N LEU A 96 18.79 11.28 -10.32
CA LEU A 96 17.80 10.29 -9.90
C LEU A 96 18.28 9.47 -8.70
N SER A 97 17.39 9.23 -7.74
CA SER A 97 17.52 8.13 -6.77
C SER A 97 16.42 7.11 -7.06
N VAL A 98 16.76 5.84 -7.24
CA VAL A 98 15.78 4.77 -7.53
C VAL A 98 16.04 3.57 -6.65
N ALA A 99 14.98 3.06 -6.01
CA ALA A 99 14.99 1.80 -5.28
C ALA A 99 13.69 1.02 -5.50
N ILE A 100 13.81 -0.28 -5.77
CA ILE A 100 12.68 -1.20 -5.99
C ILE A 100 12.94 -2.47 -5.19
N LEU A 101 12.06 -2.79 -4.24
CA LEU A 101 12.13 -4.00 -3.42
C LEU A 101 11.06 -5.00 -3.86
N ASP A 102 11.47 -6.23 -4.16
CA ASP A 102 10.57 -7.39 -4.23
C ASP A 102 10.38 -7.99 -2.84
N ARG A 103 9.21 -7.79 -2.22
CA ARG A 103 8.93 -8.26 -0.86
C ARG A 103 8.87 -9.79 -0.74
N ALA A 104 8.68 -10.52 -1.84
CA ALA A 104 8.62 -11.98 -1.80
C ALA A 104 10.01 -12.62 -1.76
N THR A 105 11.01 -11.95 -2.34
CA THR A 105 12.39 -12.47 -2.44
C THR A 105 13.40 -11.65 -1.64
N HIS A 106 12.99 -10.49 -1.11
CA HIS A 106 13.83 -9.43 -0.56
C HIS A 106 14.94 -8.96 -1.52
N GLN A 107 14.75 -9.15 -2.83
CA GLN A 107 15.65 -8.60 -3.84
C GLN A 107 15.44 -7.08 -3.93
N LEU A 108 16.50 -6.32 -3.69
CA LEU A 108 16.55 -4.88 -3.90
C LEU A 108 17.29 -4.56 -5.21
N VAL A 109 16.67 -3.77 -6.08
CA VAL A 109 17.29 -3.16 -7.25
C VAL A 109 17.34 -1.65 -7.03
N SER A 110 18.52 -1.04 -7.22
CA SER A 110 18.71 0.40 -7.09
C SER A 110 19.79 0.91 -8.04
N ASN A 111 19.85 2.23 -8.23
CA ASN A 111 20.98 2.87 -8.91
C ASN A 111 22.11 3.27 -7.94
N GLY A 112 22.02 2.88 -6.66
CA GLY A 112 23.01 3.19 -5.63
C GLY A 112 23.02 4.65 -5.15
N ASN A 113 22.26 5.55 -5.77
CA ASN A 113 22.10 6.91 -5.27
C ASN A 113 21.13 6.92 -4.08
N ASN A 114 21.64 7.28 -2.90
CA ASN A 114 20.87 7.35 -1.66
C ASN A 114 20.94 8.76 -1.06
N GLN A 115 20.66 9.75 -1.91
CA GLN A 115 20.57 11.14 -1.49
C GLN A 115 19.53 11.31 -0.37
N ILE A 116 19.83 12.25 0.54
CA ILE A 116 18.95 12.63 1.63
C ILE A 116 18.37 13.99 1.28
N ILE A 117 17.06 14.05 1.06
CA ILE A 117 16.38 15.24 0.58
C ILE A 117 15.07 15.47 1.33
N ALA A 118 14.57 16.70 1.26
CA ALA A 118 13.24 17.05 1.74
C ALA A 118 12.17 16.24 0.99
N THR A 119 11.25 15.61 1.72
CA THR A 119 10.29 14.65 1.17
C THR A 119 9.00 15.28 0.65
N ALA A 120 8.79 16.58 0.90
CA ALA A 120 7.54 17.28 0.62
C ALA A 120 6.33 16.50 1.16
N SER A 121 5.29 16.35 0.34
CA SER A 121 4.06 15.65 0.68
C SER A 121 4.20 14.15 0.96
N VAL A 122 5.37 13.52 0.76
CA VAL A 122 5.62 12.16 1.24
C VAL A 122 5.71 12.10 2.77
N ALA A 123 6.09 13.20 3.45
CA ALA A 123 6.07 13.29 4.92
C ALA A 123 4.68 13.04 5.53
N LYS A 124 3.60 13.25 4.77
CA LYS A 124 2.22 12.96 5.21
C LYS A 124 2.00 11.47 5.56
N LEU A 125 2.82 10.56 5.03
CA LEU A 125 2.81 9.16 5.45
C LEU A 125 3.19 9.00 6.92
N PHE A 126 4.23 9.72 7.37
CA PHE A 126 4.67 9.70 8.76
C PHE A 126 3.64 10.35 9.70
N ILE A 127 2.98 11.40 9.22
CA ILE A 127 1.86 12.05 9.94
C ILE A 127 0.70 11.07 10.11
N ALA A 128 0.25 10.43 9.03
CA ALA A 128 -0.82 9.43 9.04
C ALA A 128 -0.50 8.24 9.96
N ASP A 129 0.73 7.72 9.87
CA ASP A 129 1.21 6.62 10.71
C ASP A 129 1.12 6.97 12.20
N ASN A 130 1.68 8.11 12.59
CA ASN A 130 1.60 8.56 13.98
C ASN A 130 0.13 8.77 14.40
N LEU A 131 -0.68 9.46 13.60
CA LEU A 131 -2.09 9.73 13.92
C LEU A 131 -2.87 8.43 14.21
N LEU A 132 -2.76 7.45 13.30
CA LEU A 132 -3.45 6.17 13.43
C LEU A 132 -2.88 5.29 14.55
N LEU A 133 -1.57 5.39 14.84
CA LEU A 133 -0.98 4.73 16.00
C LEU A 133 -1.55 5.29 17.29
N GLN A 134 -1.65 6.62 17.42
CA GLN A 134 -2.21 7.29 18.59
C GLN A 134 -3.68 6.89 18.81
N GLU A 135 -4.46 6.85 17.73
CA GLU A 135 -5.84 6.38 17.75
C GLU A 135 -5.94 4.92 18.21
N SER A 136 -5.11 4.03 17.63
CA SER A 136 -5.12 2.59 17.98
C SER A 136 -4.77 2.31 19.44
N GLN A 137 -4.02 3.22 20.07
CA GLN A 137 -3.62 3.12 21.48
C GLN A 137 -4.56 3.88 22.43
N GLY A 138 -5.65 4.46 21.92
CA GLY A 138 -6.59 5.26 22.71
C GLY A 138 -5.99 6.57 23.24
N ARG A 139 -4.86 7.03 22.67
CA ARG A 139 -4.20 8.30 23.02
C ARG A 139 -4.75 9.48 22.22
N ALA A 140 -5.45 9.20 21.13
CA ALA A 140 -6.26 10.15 20.37
C ALA A 140 -7.62 9.52 20.05
N THR A 141 -8.63 10.34 19.81
CA THR A 141 -9.92 9.92 19.26
C THR A 141 -10.14 10.68 17.98
N LEU A 142 -10.23 9.97 16.86
CA LEU A 142 -10.51 10.58 15.56
C LEU A 142 -12.03 10.62 15.36
N SER A 143 -12.53 11.80 15.02
CA SER A 143 -13.89 11.98 14.54
C SER A 143 -14.04 11.40 13.13
N ARG A 144 -15.28 11.33 12.64
CA ARG A 144 -15.52 10.97 11.24
C ARG A 144 -14.88 12.00 10.30
N GLU A 145 -14.92 13.28 10.68
CA GLU A 145 -14.33 14.38 9.94
C GLU A 145 -12.80 14.29 9.91
N ASP A 146 -12.15 13.82 10.99
CA ASP A 146 -10.70 13.58 11.00
C ASP A 146 -10.32 12.43 10.07
N HIS A 147 -11.12 11.36 10.00
CA HIS A 147 -10.92 10.29 9.03
C HIS A 147 -11.11 10.78 7.59
N ASP A 148 -12.18 11.55 7.32
CA ASP A 148 -12.40 12.15 6.00
C ASP A 148 -11.22 13.08 5.62
N ALA A 149 -10.65 13.83 6.57
CA ALA A 149 -9.46 14.67 6.34
C ALA A 149 -8.17 13.87 6.11
N LEU A 150 -7.97 12.75 6.83
CA LEU A 150 -6.86 11.82 6.58
C LEU A 150 -6.93 11.23 5.16
N ASP A 151 -8.13 10.80 4.74
CA ASP A 151 -8.36 10.26 3.40
C ASP A 151 -7.94 11.29 2.33
N VAL A 152 -8.43 12.53 2.43
CA VAL A 152 -8.09 13.59 1.46
C VAL A 152 -6.61 14.00 1.53
N MET A 153 -6.01 14.02 2.73
CA MET A 153 -4.57 14.27 2.91
C MET A 153 -3.72 13.27 2.12
N LEU A 154 -4.11 12.00 2.11
CA LEU A 154 -3.34 10.96 1.42
C LEU A 154 -3.70 10.84 -0.07
N GLN A 155 -4.99 10.96 -0.41
CA GLN A 155 -5.48 10.82 -1.79
C GLN A 155 -5.11 12.03 -2.66
N SER A 156 -5.39 13.24 -2.17
CA SER A 156 -5.26 14.51 -2.91
C SER A 156 -4.25 15.46 -2.28
N SER A 157 -3.42 14.97 -1.36
CA SER A 157 -2.29 15.70 -0.80
C SER A 157 -2.64 16.99 -0.08
N ASP A 158 -3.80 17.07 0.56
CA ASP A 158 -4.27 18.25 1.28
C ASP A 158 -3.28 18.71 2.37
N ASP A 159 -2.80 19.95 2.26
CA ASP A 159 -1.86 20.55 3.21
C ASP A 159 -2.54 21.04 4.49
N GLY A 160 -3.82 21.42 4.44
CA GLY A 160 -4.56 21.88 5.61
C GLY A 160 -4.78 20.74 6.63
N ALA A 161 -5.15 19.56 6.14
CA ALA A 161 -5.24 18.35 6.94
C ALA A 161 -3.86 17.96 7.50
N ALA A 162 -2.78 18.08 6.71
CA ALA A 162 -1.43 17.80 7.19
C ALA A 162 -0.99 18.78 8.28
N GLU A 163 -1.23 20.08 8.13
CA GLU A 163 -0.97 21.09 9.16
C GLU A 163 -1.73 20.78 10.46
N GLN A 164 -3.01 20.43 10.36
CA GLN A 164 -3.82 20.06 11.52
C GLN A 164 -3.21 18.88 12.26
N PHE A 165 -2.93 17.78 11.56
CA PHE A 165 -2.42 16.56 12.19
C PHE A 165 -0.96 16.70 12.66
N TRP A 166 -0.17 17.50 11.96
CA TRP A 166 1.18 17.87 12.38
C TRP A 166 1.17 18.61 13.71
N ALA A 167 0.34 19.64 13.83
CA ALA A 167 0.19 20.42 15.06
C ALA A 167 -0.35 19.56 16.22
N GLN A 168 -1.38 18.74 15.96
CA GLN A 168 -1.95 17.84 16.97
C GLN A 168 -0.96 16.76 17.45
N GLY A 169 -0.14 16.23 16.53
CA GLY A 169 0.80 15.15 16.83
C GLY A 169 2.13 15.60 17.43
N GLY A 170 2.32 16.90 17.69
CA GLY A 170 3.52 17.44 18.33
C GLY A 170 4.66 17.78 17.38
N GLY A 171 4.36 18.04 16.11
CA GLY A 171 5.32 18.50 15.11
C GLY A 171 6.46 17.51 14.89
N ASP A 172 7.71 17.97 15.02
CA ASP A 172 8.94 17.19 14.81
C ASP A 172 9.01 15.86 15.58
N ALA A 173 8.29 15.77 16.71
CA ALA A 173 8.17 14.54 17.49
C ALA A 173 7.57 13.39 16.65
N ILE A 174 6.68 13.70 15.71
CA ILE A 174 6.10 12.73 14.78
C ILE A 174 7.21 12.02 14.01
N ILE A 175 8.08 12.79 13.36
CA ILE A 175 9.16 12.25 12.52
C ILE A 175 10.15 11.47 13.37
N THR A 176 10.54 12.02 14.51
CA THR A 176 11.47 11.35 15.43
C THR A 176 10.92 10.00 15.91
N ASN A 177 9.65 9.94 16.29
CA ASN A 177 9.03 8.71 16.78
C ASN A 177 8.85 7.66 15.68
N VAL A 178 8.45 8.09 14.47
CA VAL A 178 8.34 7.19 13.32
C VAL A 178 9.73 6.66 12.93
N ALA A 179 10.72 7.54 12.76
CA ALA A 179 12.08 7.15 12.41
C ALA A 179 12.66 6.14 13.42
N ASN A 180 12.44 6.35 14.72
CA ASN A 180 12.89 5.41 15.75
C ASN A 180 12.19 4.04 15.67
N ARG A 181 10.86 3.99 15.51
CA ARG A 181 10.11 2.71 15.45
C ARG A 181 10.48 1.89 14.22
N TYR A 182 10.69 2.57 13.11
CA TYR A 182 11.02 1.94 11.84
C TYR A 182 12.54 1.75 11.65
N GLY A 183 13.38 2.36 12.48
CA GLY A 183 14.84 2.33 12.31
C GLY A 183 15.30 3.07 11.05
N LEU A 184 14.69 4.21 10.73
CA LEU A 184 15.00 5.06 9.58
C LEU A 184 16.15 5.99 9.94
N THR A 185 17.39 5.58 9.68
CA THR A 185 18.58 6.25 10.21
C THR A 185 18.95 7.54 9.48
N SER A 186 18.39 7.77 8.29
CA SER A 186 18.59 8.97 7.47
C SER A 186 17.38 9.89 7.46
N THR A 187 16.30 9.52 8.15
CA THR A 187 15.05 10.28 8.22
C THR A 187 15.06 11.17 9.45
N ALA A 188 14.91 12.47 9.26
CA ALA A 188 15.03 13.44 10.34
C ALA A 188 13.98 14.56 10.22
N PRO A 189 13.56 15.13 11.35
CA PRO A 189 12.63 16.27 11.34
C PRO A 189 13.22 17.47 10.59
N PRO A 190 12.36 18.36 10.08
CA PRO A 190 12.80 19.61 9.46
C PRO A 190 13.50 20.53 10.49
N SER A 191 14.44 21.35 10.03
CA SER A 191 15.11 22.35 10.89
C SER A 191 14.29 23.63 11.12
N ASP A 192 13.20 23.81 10.36
CA ASP A 192 12.34 24.99 10.36
C ASP A 192 10.92 24.71 10.87
N GLY A 193 10.68 23.49 11.39
CA GLY A 193 9.39 23.04 11.92
C GLY A 193 8.31 22.80 10.87
N ARG A 194 8.64 22.86 9.57
CA ARG A 194 7.70 22.69 8.46
C ARG A 194 7.75 21.25 7.96
N TRP A 195 6.68 20.49 8.17
CA TRP A 195 6.65 19.04 7.90
C TRP A 195 7.10 18.65 6.49
N TRP A 196 6.87 19.50 5.48
CA TRP A 196 7.28 19.22 4.10
C TRP A 196 8.80 19.19 3.92
N ASN A 197 9.55 19.83 4.81
CA ASN A 197 11.01 19.82 4.84
C ASN A 197 11.60 18.63 5.63
N THR A 198 10.77 17.69 6.09
CA THR A 198 11.24 16.39 6.60
C THR A 198 12.17 15.75 5.59
N ILE A 199 13.39 15.40 6.01
CA ILE A 199 14.35 14.75 5.13
C ILE A 199 14.28 13.23 5.25
N SER A 200 14.53 12.51 4.16
CA SER A 200 14.64 11.05 4.15
C SER A 200 15.48 10.59 2.96
N SER A 201 15.77 9.29 2.90
CA SER A 201 16.46 8.64 1.77
C SER A 201 15.56 7.60 1.11
N ALA A 202 15.87 7.22 -0.14
CA ALA A 202 15.15 6.16 -0.82
C ALA A 202 15.18 4.83 -0.04
N SER A 203 16.32 4.50 0.58
CA SER A 203 16.45 3.29 1.41
C SER A 203 15.56 3.30 2.64
N ASP A 204 15.46 4.45 3.32
CA ASP A 204 14.58 4.61 4.47
C ASP A 204 13.10 4.51 4.07
N LEU A 205 12.72 5.10 2.93
CA LEU A 205 11.35 5.02 2.44
C LEU A 205 10.97 3.58 2.02
N ILE A 206 11.88 2.82 1.41
CA ILE A 206 11.69 1.38 1.16
C ILE A 206 11.45 0.64 2.48
N ARG A 207 12.30 0.86 3.48
CA ARG A 207 12.20 0.24 4.81
C ARG A 207 10.90 0.62 5.52
N TYR A 208 10.48 1.88 5.43
CA TYR A 208 9.21 2.35 5.96
C TYR A 208 8.04 1.55 5.38
N TYR A 209 7.94 1.43 4.06
CA TYR A 209 6.86 0.66 3.42
C TYR A 209 6.93 -0.83 3.76
N GLU A 210 8.12 -1.44 3.79
CA GLU A 210 8.27 -2.86 4.12
C GLU A 210 7.69 -3.17 5.51
N MET A 211 8.11 -2.40 6.50
CA MET A 211 7.68 -2.55 7.89
C MET A 211 6.24 -2.07 8.14
N LEU A 212 5.73 -1.14 7.34
CA LEU A 212 4.34 -0.70 7.38
C LEU A 212 3.41 -1.83 6.94
N LEU A 213 3.79 -2.55 5.88
CA LEU A 213 2.97 -3.61 5.29
C LEU A 213 2.97 -4.89 6.12
N ASP A 214 4.07 -5.21 6.82
CA ASP A 214 4.16 -6.39 7.69
C ASP A 214 3.83 -6.10 9.18
N GLY A 215 3.69 -4.82 9.55
CA GLY A 215 3.34 -4.36 10.89
C GLY A 215 4.53 -4.29 11.87
N SER A 216 5.75 -4.63 11.44
CA SER A 216 6.93 -4.61 12.30
C SER A 216 7.37 -3.19 12.71
N GLY A 217 6.86 -2.15 12.05
CA GLY A 217 7.00 -0.74 12.47
C GLY A 217 6.11 -0.35 13.66
N GLY A 218 5.29 -1.27 14.15
CA GLY A 218 4.45 -1.08 15.34
C GLY A 218 3.09 -0.44 15.08
N LEU A 219 2.81 0.05 13.87
CA LEU A 219 1.46 0.40 13.47
C LEU A 219 0.66 -0.89 13.20
N PRO A 220 -0.52 -1.08 13.82
CA PRO A 220 -1.33 -2.27 13.55
C PRO A 220 -1.69 -2.39 12.07
N VAL A 221 -1.63 -3.61 11.52
CA VAL A 221 -1.77 -3.86 10.08
C VAL A 221 -3.13 -3.37 9.55
N GLU A 222 -4.20 -3.45 10.34
CA GLU A 222 -5.51 -2.90 9.98
C GLU A 222 -5.50 -1.38 9.82
N ARG A 223 -4.66 -0.67 10.57
CA ARG A 223 -4.47 0.77 10.43
C ARG A 223 -3.58 1.10 9.24
N ALA A 224 -2.51 0.34 9.04
CA ALA A 224 -1.68 0.44 7.84
C ALA A 224 -2.48 0.24 6.54
N ARG A 225 -3.49 -0.64 6.54
CA ARG A 225 -4.41 -0.85 5.41
C ARG A 225 -5.20 0.40 5.04
N LEU A 226 -5.51 1.30 5.98
CA LEU A 226 -6.19 2.57 5.68
C LEU A 226 -5.28 3.45 4.81
N ILE A 227 -4.05 3.68 5.24
CA ILE A 227 -3.03 4.43 4.49
C ILE A 227 -2.89 3.84 3.07
N VAL A 228 -2.67 2.53 3.00
CA VAL A 228 -2.43 1.80 1.74
C VAL A 228 -3.67 1.79 0.83
N SER A 229 -4.88 1.88 1.39
CA SER A 229 -6.14 2.05 0.66
C SER A 229 -6.25 3.47 0.08
N ASP A 230 -5.91 4.50 0.85
CA ASP A 230 -5.92 5.88 0.35
C ASP A 230 -4.90 6.12 -0.75
N LEU A 231 -3.70 5.56 -0.60
CA LEU A 231 -2.68 5.66 -1.65
C LEU A 231 -3.14 5.00 -2.95
N ALA A 232 -3.98 3.95 -2.88
CA ALA A 232 -4.56 3.30 -4.07
C ALA A 232 -5.65 4.15 -4.74
N LYS A 233 -6.17 5.15 -4.04
CA LYS A 233 -7.17 6.11 -4.52
C LYS A 233 -6.54 7.49 -4.82
N SER A 234 -5.22 7.57 -4.92
CA SER A 234 -4.52 8.82 -5.23
C SER A 234 -5.13 9.52 -6.45
N THR A 235 -5.48 10.79 -6.33
CA THR A 235 -6.16 11.53 -7.40
C THR A 235 -5.16 12.03 -8.45
N PRO A 236 -5.59 12.28 -9.70
CA PRO A 236 -4.73 12.87 -10.73
C PRO A 236 -4.18 14.26 -10.37
N THR A 237 -4.92 15.00 -9.54
CA THR A 237 -4.63 16.37 -9.15
C THR A 237 -4.71 16.51 -7.63
N GLY A 238 -3.81 17.28 -7.04
CA GLY A 238 -3.88 17.66 -5.63
C GLY A 238 -4.99 18.66 -5.36
N VAL A 239 -5.31 18.89 -4.08
CA VAL A 239 -6.28 19.93 -3.66
C VAL A 239 -5.87 21.33 -4.13
N ASP A 240 -4.56 21.56 -4.23
CA ASP A 240 -3.93 22.78 -4.73
C ASP A 240 -4.01 22.94 -6.26
N GLY A 241 -4.54 21.96 -6.98
CA GLY A 241 -4.58 21.95 -8.44
C GLY A 241 -3.31 21.41 -9.11
N TYR A 242 -2.32 20.95 -8.35
CA TYR A 242 -1.07 20.44 -8.90
C TYR A 242 -1.27 19.09 -9.62
N PRO A 243 -0.67 18.85 -10.80
CA PRO A 243 -0.73 17.57 -11.50
C PRO A 243 0.05 16.47 -10.74
N GLN A 244 -0.59 15.94 -9.70
CA GLN A 244 -0.01 15.00 -8.74
C GLN A 244 0.31 13.63 -9.36
N ARG A 245 -0.40 13.20 -10.42
CA ARG A 245 0.01 11.99 -11.14
C ARG A 245 1.29 12.26 -11.96
N PHE A 246 2.40 11.70 -11.48
CA PHE A 246 3.70 11.66 -12.15
C PHE A 246 4.57 10.53 -11.56
N GLY A 247 5.62 10.14 -12.27
CA GLY A 247 6.51 9.06 -11.83
C GLY A 247 5.81 7.71 -11.90
N ILE A 248 5.69 7.02 -10.76
CA ILE A 248 5.13 5.66 -10.66
C ILE A 248 3.76 5.53 -11.33
N PRO A 249 2.71 6.30 -10.97
CA PRO A 249 1.37 6.10 -11.51
C PRO A 249 1.26 6.26 -13.03
N ASP A 250 2.02 7.17 -13.64
CA ASP A 250 1.96 7.42 -15.09
C ASP A 250 3.00 6.62 -15.89
N GLY A 251 4.08 6.17 -15.24
CA GLY A 251 5.02 5.22 -15.82
C GLY A 251 4.49 3.79 -15.81
N LEU A 252 3.71 3.42 -14.80
CA LEU A 252 3.03 2.12 -14.66
C LEU A 252 1.54 2.20 -14.99
N TYR A 253 1.22 2.80 -16.15
CA TYR A 253 -0.16 3.04 -16.59
C TYR A 253 -1.01 1.77 -16.77
N ALA A 254 -0.39 0.59 -16.82
CA ALA A 254 -1.05 -0.69 -17.03
C ALA A 254 -0.99 -1.61 -15.80
N ASP A 255 -0.66 -1.06 -14.62
CA ASP A 255 -0.58 -1.76 -13.34
C ASP A 255 -1.47 -1.14 -12.28
N THR A 256 -1.75 -1.89 -11.21
CA THR A 256 -2.36 -1.35 -10.00
C THR A 256 -1.27 -0.74 -9.14
N VAL A 257 -1.46 0.52 -8.76
CA VAL A 257 -0.51 1.28 -7.95
C VAL A 257 -1.20 1.85 -6.73
N ALA A 258 -0.46 1.98 -5.64
CA ALA A 258 -0.87 2.76 -4.49
C ALA A 258 0.28 3.63 -4.04
N VAL A 259 0.16 4.92 -4.29
CA VAL A 259 1.29 5.82 -4.34
C VAL A 259 1.06 7.11 -3.54
N LYS A 260 2.12 7.62 -2.91
CA LYS A 260 2.18 9.00 -2.42
C LYS A 260 3.28 9.75 -3.14
N GLN A 261 2.94 10.94 -3.60
CA GLN A 261 3.83 11.85 -4.31
C GLN A 261 4.20 13.02 -3.41
N GLY A 262 5.39 13.57 -3.65
CA GLY A 262 5.92 14.79 -3.07
C GLY A 262 6.55 15.63 -4.16
N TRP A 263 6.30 16.93 -4.13
CA TRP A 263 6.88 17.90 -5.05
C TRP A 263 7.17 19.19 -4.30
N MET A 264 8.24 19.88 -4.66
CA MET A 264 8.44 21.27 -4.25
C MET A 264 9.41 21.99 -5.18
N CYS A 265 9.16 23.28 -5.37
CA CYS A 265 10.21 24.21 -5.72
C CYS A 265 10.68 24.95 -4.46
N CYS A 266 11.96 25.04 -4.17
CA CYS A 266 13.07 24.41 -4.88
C CYS A 266 14.11 23.94 -3.85
N ILE A 267 14.79 22.83 -4.14
CA ILE A 267 15.97 22.40 -3.39
C ILE A 267 17.18 22.98 -4.11
N GLY A 268 17.66 24.13 -3.64
CA GLY A 268 18.63 24.93 -4.39
C GLY A 268 18.02 25.44 -5.69
N ALA A 269 18.57 25.04 -6.83
CA ALA A 269 18.03 25.38 -8.16
C ALA A 269 17.05 24.34 -8.71
N ASP A 270 16.88 23.22 -8.00
CA ASP A 270 16.19 22.05 -8.53
C ASP A 270 14.71 22.04 -8.15
N TRP A 271 13.88 21.71 -9.13
CA TRP A 271 12.58 21.12 -8.86
C TRP A 271 12.78 19.71 -8.31
N MET A 272 12.16 19.44 -7.17
CA MET A 272 12.17 18.12 -6.55
C MET A 272 10.84 17.43 -6.82
N HIS A 273 10.93 16.22 -7.36
CA HIS A 273 9.81 15.28 -7.50
C HIS A 273 10.16 13.96 -6.85
N LEU A 274 9.23 13.44 -6.05
CA LEU A 274 9.35 12.16 -5.36
C LEU A 274 8.06 11.38 -5.58
N SER A 275 8.18 10.14 -6.07
CA SER A 275 7.07 9.23 -6.30
C SER A 275 7.37 7.92 -5.57
N THR A 276 6.50 7.55 -4.62
CA THR A 276 6.71 6.37 -3.76
C THR A 276 5.45 5.54 -3.69
N GLY A 277 5.57 4.24 -3.45
CA GLY A 277 4.40 3.42 -3.20
C GLY A 277 4.63 1.93 -3.31
N VAL A 278 3.52 1.21 -3.33
CA VAL A 278 3.45 -0.23 -3.58
C VAL A 278 2.79 -0.51 -4.91
N ILE A 279 3.35 -1.45 -5.67
CA ILE A 279 3.00 -1.72 -7.06
C ILE A 279 2.95 -3.23 -7.35
N GLY A 280 2.38 -3.58 -8.49
CA GLY A 280 2.26 -4.95 -8.95
C GLY A 280 1.16 -5.74 -8.25
N SER A 281 0.94 -6.96 -8.72
CA SER A 281 -0.03 -7.89 -8.13
C SER A 281 0.22 -8.09 -6.64
N ASP A 282 -0.85 -8.07 -5.84
CA ASP A 282 -0.83 -8.19 -4.38
C ASP A 282 0.08 -7.19 -3.66
N ARG A 283 0.41 -6.05 -4.30
CA ARG A 283 1.32 -5.03 -3.75
C ARG A 283 2.68 -5.66 -3.37
N ARG A 284 3.16 -6.57 -4.23
CA ARG A 284 4.40 -7.35 -4.02
C ARG A 284 5.63 -6.47 -3.99
N TYR A 285 5.65 -5.39 -4.78
CA TYR A 285 6.84 -4.56 -4.91
C TYR A 285 6.64 -3.21 -4.21
N ILE A 286 7.72 -2.70 -3.64
CA ILE A 286 7.81 -1.32 -3.16
C ILE A 286 8.73 -0.57 -4.11
N MET A 287 8.33 0.62 -4.55
CA MET A 287 9.15 1.48 -5.39
C MET A 287 9.25 2.88 -4.80
N VAL A 288 10.45 3.42 -4.82
CA VAL A 288 10.77 4.81 -4.51
C VAL A 288 11.60 5.36 -5.66
N ILE A 289 11.16 6.45 -6.26
CA ILE A 289 11.91 7.20 -7.26
C ILE A 289 11.87 8.69 -6.96
N GLU A 290 13.03 9.31 -6.97
CA GLU A 290 13.27 10.72 -6.72
C GLU A 290 13.97 11.33 -7.93
N SER A 291 13.64 12.58 -8.25
CA SER A 291 14.34 13.39 -9.23
C SER A 291 14.56 14.80 -8.70
N LEU A 292 15.80 15.28 -8.82
CA LEU A 292 16.16 16.69 -8.69
C LEU A 292 16.59 17.20 -10.06
N GLN A 293 15.95 18.24 -10.58
CA GLN A 293 16.29 18.79 -11.88
C GLN A 293 16.25 20.33 -11.90
N PRO A 294 17.32 21.00 -12.35
CA PRO A 294 17.36 22.45 -12.51
C PRO A 294 16.65 22.86 -13.81
N SER A 295 15.33 22.67 -13.84
CA SER A 295 14.47 22.96 -14.99
C SER A 295 13.15 23.59 -14.51
N ASP A 296 12.18 23.76 -15.40
CA ASP A 296 10.81 24.09 -14.99
C ASP A 296 10.08 22.85 -14.44
N ASP A 297 8.97 23.09 -13.73
CA ASP A 297 8.12 22.05 -13.14
C ASP A 297 7.69 20.96 -14.14
N ALA A 298 7.20 21.38 -15.31
CA ALA A 298 6.62 20.44 -16.26
C ALA A 298 7.70 19.52 -16.85
N THR A 299 8.87 20.07 -17.17
CA THR A 299 10.03 19.31 -17.62
C THR A 299 10.52 18.36 -16.53
N ALA A 300 10.70 18.83 -15.30
CA ALA A 300 11.12 18.02 -14.15
C ALA A 300 10.18 16.84 -13.87
N ARG A 301 8.88 17.10 -13.92
CA ARG A 301 7.82 16.11 -13.71
C ARG A 301 7.75 15.07 -14.83
N GLU A 302 7.99 15.45 -16.08
CA GLU A 302 8.06 14.48 -17.18
C GLU A 302 9.33 13.62 -17.10
N THR A 303 10.48 14.18 -16.72
CA THR A 303 11.75 13.43 -16.59
C THR A 303 11.60 12.24 -15.64
N ILE A 304 11.05 12.44 -14.44
CA ILE A 304 10.83 11.35 -13.49
C ILE A 304 9.83 10.31 -14.02
N THR A 305 8.80 10.74 -14.74
CA THR A 305 7.81 9.86 -15.36
C THR A 305 8.44 9.00 -16.47
N GLN A 306 9.25 9.63 -17.32
CA GLN A 306 9.98 8.95 -18.38
C GLN A 306 10.99 7.96 -17.83
N ALA A 307 11.64 8.25 -16.70
CA ALA A 307 12.51 7.30 -16.01
C ALA A 307 11.76 6.02 -15.62
N VAL A 308 10.55 6.13 -15.05
CA VAL A 308 9.71 4.96 -14.75
C VAL A 308 9.32 4.20 -16.02
N ARG A 309 8.97 4.89 -17.11
CA ARG A 309 8.68 4.23 -18.41
C ARG A 309 9.89 3.50 -18.97
N THR A 310 11.09 4.04 -18.82
CA THR A 310 12.33 3.36 -19.21
C THR A 310 12.54 2.09 -18.37
N ILE A 311 12.27 2.14 -17.07
CA ILE A 311 12.35 0.97 -16.18
C ILE A 311 11.28 -0.08 -16.53
N PHE A 312 10.07 0.36 -16.91
CA PHE A 312 8.92 -0.50 -17.19
C PHE A 312 8.26 -0.14 -18.54
N PRO A 313 8.87 -0.52 -19.68
CA PRO A 313 8.44 -0.07 -21.01
C PRO A 313 7.00 -0.49 -21.39
N ASN A 314 6.49 -1.55 -20.77
CA ASN A 314 5.12 -2.04 -20.99
C ASN A 314 4.10 -1.47 -19.99
N GLY A 315 4.50 -0.50 -19.16
CA GLY A 315 3.65 0.12 -18.15
C GLY A 315 3.26 -0.80 -16.99
N ARG A 316 4.02 -1.87 -16.74
CA ARG A 316 3.76 -2.87 -15.69
C ARG A 316 5.06 -3.48 -15.18
N ILE A 317 5.04 -3.95 -13.94
CA ILE A 317 6.14 -4.71 -13.31
C ILE A 317 5.95 -6.23 -13.46
#